data_AF-A0A7J9XRH5-F1
#
_entry.id   AF-A0A7J9XRH5-F1
#
_cell.length_a   1.000
_cell.length_b   1.000
_cell.length_c   1.000
_cell.angle_alpha   90.00
_cell.angle_beta   90.00
_cell.angle_gamma   90.00
#
_symmetry.space_group_name_H-M   'P 1'
#
loop_
_entity.id
_entity.type
_entity.pdbx_description
1 polymer ?
#
loop_
_entity_poly.entity_id
_entity_poly.type
_entity_poly.pdbx_seq_one_letter_code
_entity_poly.pdbx_strand_id
1 'polypeptide(L)'
;MFSRRLQILLDEERHERVCAAARARGTSVATVIREAIDRGLPPDDDERADALGYILDAEPGPVPDDPAELVTELHQLRGAHR
;
A
#
# COMPACT_ATOMS: atom_id res chain seq x y z
N MET A 1 7.19 -8.24 -2.30
CA MET A 1 6.74 -9.58 -2.74
C MET A 1 6.13 -10.30 -1.53
N PHE A 2 4.94 -10.90 -1.64
CA PHE A 2 4.30 -11.61 -0.51
C PHE A 2 4.82 -13.06 -0.43
N SER A 3 5.33 -13.49 0.73
CA SER A 3 6.02 -14.78 0.91
C SER A 3 5.34 -15.75 1.89
N ARG A 4 4.34 -15.28 2.65
CA ARG A 4 3.63 -16.04 3.68
C ARG A 4 2.11 -15.90 3.47
N ARG A 5 1.38 -17.01 3.54
CA ARG A 5 -0.09 -17.04 3.46
C ARG A 5 -0.69 -17.28 4.83
N LEU A 6 -1.56 -16.37 5.27
CA LEU A 6 -2.32 -16.47 6.51
C LEU A 6 -3.78 -16.81 6.21
N GLN A 7 -4.38 -17.70 7.00
CA GLN A 7 -5.81 -17.97 6.99
C GLN A 7 -6.36 -17.63 8.38
N ILE A 8 -7.34 -16.73 8.46
CA ILE A 8 -8.02 -16.34 9.70
C ILE A 8 -9.53 -16.46 9.51
N LEU A 9 -10.23 -16.88 10.57
CA LEU A 9 -11.69 -16.85 10.60
C LEU A 9 -12.14 -15.52 11.19
N LEU A 10 -13.09 -14.87 10.51
CA LEU A 10 -13.76 -13.67 10.97
C LEU A 10 -15.21 -14.02 11.29
N ASP A 11 -15.77 -13.34 12.29
CA ASP A 11 -17.22 -13.30 12.45
C ASP A 11 -17.86 -12.49 11.30
N GLU A 12 -19.18 -12.63 11.15
CA GLU A 12 -19.94 -12.01 10.07
C GLU A 12 -19.78 -10.48 10.09
N GLU A 13 -19.88 -9.86 11.26
CA GLU A 13 -19.78 -8.40 11.40
C GLU A 13 -18.42 -7.88 10.92
N ARG A 14 -17.32 -8.54 11.30
CA ARG A 14 -15.97 -8.17 10.83
C ARG A 14 -15.82 -8.43 9.34
N HIS A 15 -16.33 -9.55 8.84
CA HIS A 15 -16.27 -9.88 7.42
C HIS A 15 -16.99 -8.85 6.55
N GLU A 16 -18.22 -8.48 6.92
CA GLU A 16 -19.02 -7.45 6.27
C GLU A 16 -18.30 -6.09 6.29
N ARG A 17 -17.76 -5.69 7.45
CA ARG A 17 -17.04 -4.42 7.61
C ARG A 17 -15.85 -4.32 6.66
N VAL A 18 -15.04 -5.37 6.55
CA VAL A 18 -13.87 -5.38 5.68
C VAL A 18 -14.29 -5.41 4.20
N CYS A 19 -15.33 -6.16 3.85
CA CYS A 19 -15.88 -6.17 2.49
C CYS A 19 -16.43 -4.80 2.08
N ALA A 20 -17.16 -4.13 2.96
CA ALA A 20 -17.68 -2.78 2.72
C ALA A 20 -16.55 -1.77 2.51
N ALA A 21 -15.51 -1.82 3.35
CA ALA A 21 -14.33 -0.96 3.20
C ALA A 21 -13.59 -1.19 1.88
N ALA A 22 -13.44 -2.46 1.47
CA ALA A 22 -12.79 -2.81 0.20
C ALA A 22 -13.59 -2.26 -1.00
N ARG A 23 -14.92 -2.42 -0.99
CA ARG A 23 -15.81 -1.89 -2.04
C ARG A 23 -15.76 -0.37 -2.11
N ALA A 24 -15.87 0.31 -0.97
CA ALA A 24 -15.84 1.78 -0.91
C ALA A 24 -14.53 2.37 -1.45
N ARG A 25 -13.41 1.63 -1.33
CA ARG A 25 -12.08 2.04 -1.79
C ARG A 25 -11.71 1.50 -3.18
N GLY A 26 -12.56 0.68 -3.80
CA GLY A 26 -12.24 0.02 -5.07
C GLY A 26 -11.01 -0.90 -5.00
N THR A 27 -10.72 -1.49 -3.83
CA THR A 27 -9.54 -2.33 -3.60
C THR A 27 -9.92 -3.73 -3.13
N SER A 28 -8.94 -4.61 -2.97
CA SER A 28 -9.16 -5.97 -2.46
C SER A 28 -9.31 -6.00 -0.93
N VAL A 29 -10.09 -6.96 -0.43
CA VAL A 29 -10.15 -7.28 1.02
C VAL A 29 -8.75 -7.51 1.59
N ALA A 30 -7.87 -8.19 0.84
CA ALA A 30 -6.49 -8.43 1.24
C ALA A 30 -5.67 -7.14 1.36
N THR A 31 -5.97 -6.10 0.59
CA THR A 31 -5.34 -4.77 0.73
C THR A 31 -5.78 -4.12 2.04
N VAL A 32 -7.09 -4.11 2.31
CA VAL A 32 -7.65 -3.53 3.54
C VAL A 32 -7.08 -4.21 4.79
N ILE A 33 -6.98 -5.54 4.79
CA ILE A 33 -6.41 -6.30 5.91
C ILE A 33 -4.93 -5.94 6.13
N ARG A 34 -4.13 -5.85 5.06
CA ARG A 34 -2.72 -5.47 5.17
C ARG A 34 -2.55 -4.06 5.74
N GLU A 35 -3.29 -3.08 5.24
CA GLU A 35 -3.26 -1.70 5.77
C GLU A 35 -3.71 -1.63 7.24
N ALA A 36 -4.67 -2.47 7.64
CA ALA A 36 -5.11 -2.55 9.03
C ALA A 36 -4.01 -3.14 9.93
N ILE A 37 -3.28 -4.15 9.44
CA ILE A 37 -2.10 -4.71 10.11
C ILE A 37 -1.03 -3.63 10.24
N ASP A 38 -0.63 -2.96 9.16
CA ASP A 38 0.43 -1.93 9.18
C ASP A 38 0.09 -0.78 10.15
N ARG A 39 -1.20 -0.45 10.31
CA ARG A 39 -1.65 0.56 11.28
C ARG A 39 -1.65 0.06 12.72
N GLY A 40 -2.02 -1.20 12.94
CA GLY A 40 -2.12 -1.80 14.28
C GLY A 40 -0.81 -2.37 14.82
N LEU A 41 0.10 -2.74 13.92
CA LEU A 41 1.44 -3.27 14.15
C LEU A 41 2.42 -2.46 13.30
N PRO A 42 2.64 -1.17 13.64
CA PRO A 42 3.57 -0.35 12.89
C PRO A 42 4.97 -0.98 12.94
N PRO A 43 5.76 -0.84 11.86
CA PRO A 43 7.16 -1.22 11.87
C PRO A 43 7.90 -0.44 12.98
N ASP A 44 8.97 -1.04 13.51
CA ASP A 44 9.82 -0.40 14.53
C ASP A 44 10.28 0.98 14.04
N ASP A 45 10.43 1.94 14.96
CA ASP A 45 10.74 3.34 14.64
C ASP A 45 12.03 3.49 13.81
N ASP A 46 12.97 2.52 13.94
CA ASP A 46 14.20 2.44 13.17
C ASP A 46 13.93 2.19 11.66
N GLU A 47 12.99 1.31 11.32
CA GLU A 47 12.64 1.03 9.91
C GLU A 47 11.99 2.26 9.24
N ARG A 48 11.22 3.04 10.01
CA ARG A 48 10.68 4.32 9.52
C ARG A 48 11.76 5.36 9.29
N ALA A 49 12.72 5.47 10.22
CA ALA A 49 13.84 6.41 10.11
C ALA A 49 14.70 6.07 8.88
N ASP A 50 14.99 4.78 8.66
CA ASP A 50 15.76 4.31 7.51
C ASP A 50 15.03 4.57 6.18
N ALA A 51 13.72 4.31 6.12
CA ALA A 51 12.91 4.59 4.92
C ALA A 51 12.88 6.10 4.60
N LEU A 52 12.79 6.96 5.62
CA LEU A 52 12.89 8.40 5.45
C LEU A 52 14.28 8.81 4.95
N GLY A 53 15.34 8.23 5.55
CA GLY A 53 16.72 8.46 5.11
C GLY A 53 16.89 8.15 3.63
N TYR A 54 16.39 7.00 3.16
CA TYR A 54 16.45 6.62 1.75
C TYR A 54 15.78 7.65 0.82
N ILE A 55 14.65 8.23 1.23
CA ILE A 55 13.94 9.26 0.45
C ILE A 55 14.74 10.57 0.43
N LEU A 56 15.31 10.97 1.57
CA LEU A 56 16.06 12.23 1.69
C LEU A 56 17.42 12.17 0.99
N ASP A 57 18.05 10.99 0.97
CA ASP A 57 19.35 10.75 0.33
C ASP A 57 19.22 10.52 -1.18
N ALA A 58 18.01 10.37 -1.71
CA ALA A 58 17.79 10.19 -3.13
C ALA A 58 18.14 11.45 -3.92
N GLU A 59 18.90 11.30 -5.01
CA GLU A 59 19.17 12.40 -5.93
C GLU A 59 17.85 12.89 -6.56
N PRO A 60 17.61 14.22 -6.64
CA PRO A 60 16.41 14.75 -7.26
C PRO A 60 16.23 14.23 -8.69
N GLY A 61 15.12 13.52 -8.91
CA GLY A 61 14.74 13.04 -10.23
C GLY A 61 14.10 14.14 -11.09
N PRO A 62 14.09 13.98 -12.42
CA PRO A 62 13.30 14.86 -13.30
C PRO A 62 11.81 14.73 -12.95
N VAL A 63 11.14 15.87 -12.75
CA VAL A 63 9.70 15.94 -12.50
C VAL A 63 9.03 16.60 -13.72
N PRO A 64 8.04 15.97 -14.35
CA PRO A 64 7.29 16.58 -15.45
C PRO A 64 6.57 17.86 -15.01
N ASP A 65 6.44 18.82 -15.91
CA ASP A 65 5.71 20.08 -15.65
C ASP A 65 4.20 19.84 -15.48
N ASP A 66 3.65 18.79 -16.11
CA ASP A 66 2.25 18.40 -15.98
C ASP A 66 2.09 17.18 -15.04
N PRO A 67 1.35 17.31 -13.92
CA PRO A 67 1.03 16.20 -13.03
C PRO A 67 0.33 15.02 -13.71
N ALA A 68 -0.42 15.25 -14.80
CA ALA A 68 -1.11 14.18 -15.52
C ALA A 68 -0.12 13.21 -16.21
N GLU A 69 1.04 13.70 -16.62
CA GLU A 69 2.11 12.88 -17.19
C GLU A 69 2.71 11.96 -16.14
N LEU A 70 2.95 12.46 -14.93
CA LEU A 70 3.43 11.67 -13.80
C LEU A 70 2.43 10.57 -13.41
N VAL A 71 1.13 10.89 -13.39
CA VAL A 71 0.06 9.90 -13.12
C VAL A 71 0.08 8.79 -14.17
N THR A 72 0.25 9.15 -15.44
CA THR A 72 0.32 8.19 -16.55
C THR A 72 1.53 7.26 -16.42
N GLU A 73 2.69 7.81 -16.11
CA GLU A 73 3.91 7.05 -15.86
C GLU A 73 3.74 6.06 -14.69
N LEU A 74 3.19 6.51 -13.56
CA LEU A 74 2.92 5.65 -12.40
C LEU A 74 1.96 4.51 -12.72
N HIS A 75 0.95 4.75 -13.56
CA HIS A 75 0.05 3.71 -14.03
C HIS A 75 0.76 2.68 -14.91
N GLN A 76 1.68 3.09 -15.78
CA GLN A 76 2.48 2.18 -16.61
C GLN A 76 3.40 1.31 -15.75
N LEU A 77 4.12 1.91 -14.80
CA LEU A 77 5.02 1.19 -13.88
C LEU A 77 4.26 0.17 -13.02
N ARG A 78 3.06 0.53 -12.54
CA ARG A 78 2.20 -0.38 -11.76
C ARG A 78 1.59 -1.49 -12.60
N GLY A 79 1.27 -1.22 -13.87
CA GLY A 79 0.75 -2.20 -14.82
C GLY A 79 1.79 -3.22 -15.29
N ALA A 80 3.06 -2.80 -15.40
CA ALA A 80 4.19 -3.65 -15.81
C ALA A 80 4.60 -4.67 -14.74
N HIS A 81 4.14 -4.50 -13.50
CA HIS A 81 4.46 -5.39 -12.37
C HIS A 81 3.47 -6.55 -12.16
N ARG A 82 2.64 -6.87 -13.17
CA ARG A 82 1.65 -7.96 -13.10
C ARG A 82 2.14 -9.25 -13.75
#